data_AF-A0A1I7HZN5-F1
#
_entry.id   AF-A0A1I7HZN5-F1
#
_cell.length_a   1.000
_cell.length_b   1.000
_cell.length_c   1.000
_cell.angle_alpha   90.00
_cell.angle_beta   90.00
_cell.angle_gamma   90.00
#
_symmetry.space_group_name_H-M   'P 1'
#
loop_
_entity.id
_entity.type
_entity.pdbx_description
1 polymer ?
#
loop_
_entity_poly.entity_id
_entity_poly.type
_entity_poly.pdbx_seq_one_letter_code
_entity_poly.pdbx_strand_id
1 'polypeptide(L)'
;MGFVPFHKDGAELLFHVISDCYEQRSVIVTSNLEFGQWNTVFGDARLTAALVDRLVHHAHVLAFTGESYRLQHALSEAKSS
;
A
#
# COMPACT_ATOMS: atom_id res chain seq x y z
N MET A 1 2.06 -14.37 13.65
CA MET A 1 3.05 -13.37 13.16
C MET A 1 2.28 -12.40 12.29
N GLY A 2 1.93 -11.18 12.67
CA GLY A 2 2.50 -10.27 13.66
C GLY A 2 2.59 -8.93 12.93
N PHE A 3 1.46 -8.20 12.84
CA PHE A 3 1.41 -6.85 12.28
C PHE A 3 2.40 -6.02 13.09
N VAL A 4 3.49 -5.58 12.46
CA VAL A 4 4.32 -4.53 13.05
C VAL A 4 3.53 -3.25 12.78
N PRO A 5 2.87 -2.63 13.77
CA PRO A 5 2.29 -1.32 13.57
C PRO A 5 3.40 -0.42 13.07
N PHE A 6 3.14 0.27 11.95
CA PHE A 6 4.09 1.24 11.42
C PHE A 6 4.34 2.27 12.53
N HIS A 7 5.50 2.16 13.19
CA HIS A 7 5.98 3.22 14.06
C HIS A 7 6.22 4.44 13.18
N LYS A 8 6.08 5.64 13.75
CA LYS A 8 6.24 6.91 13.00
C LYS A 8 7.51 6.93 12.15
N ASP A 9 8.61 6.42 12.69
CA ASP A 9 9.90 6.34 12.01
C ASP A 9 9.87 5.45 10.74
N GLY A 10 9.07 4.37 10.76
CA GLY A 10 8.88 3.51 9.60
C GLY A 10 8.17 4.21 8.45
N ALA A 11 7.19 5.06 8.78
CA ALA A 11 6.46 5.84 7.78
C ALA A 11 7.36 6.93 7.14
N GLU A 12 8.20 7.57 7.95
CA GLU A 12 9.20 8.53 7.48
C GLU A 12 10.23 7.86 6.54
N LEU A 13 10.72 6.67 6.90
CA LEU A 13 11.62 5.90 6.04
C LEU A 13 10.97 5.52 4.70
N LEU A 14 9.71 5.05 4.72
CA LEU A 14 8.97 4.73 3.51
C LEU A 14 8.75 5.98 2.64
N PHE A 15 8.46 7.13 3.26
CA PHE A 15 8.35 8.41 2.57
C PHE A 15 9.67 8.79 1.88
N HIS A 16 10.82 8.63 2.54
CA HIS A 16 12.13 8.88 1.93
C HIS A 16 12.39 7.95 0.75
N VAL A 17 12.15 6.65 0.89
CA VAL A 17 12.35 5.68 -0.20
C VAL A 17 11.52 6.05 -1.43
N ILE A 18 10.25 6.40 -1.24
CA ILE A 18 9.37 6.78 -2.36
C ILE A 18 9.82 8.12 -2.96
N SER A 19 10.22 9.08 -2.13
CA SER A 19 10.70 10.39 -2.58
C SER A 19 12.00 10.26 -3.39
N ASP A 20 12.93 9.40 -2.98
CA ASP A 20 14.18 9.14 -3.70
C ASP A 20 13.95 8.43 -5.04
N CYS A 21 12.86 7.66 -5.15
CA CYS A 21 12.47 7.01 -6.40
C CYS A 21 11.76 7.96 -7.36
N TYR A 22 11.11 9.02 -6.87
CA TYR A 22 10.33 9.95 -7.68
C TYR A 22 11.18 10.51 -8.83
N GLU A 23 10.69 10.36 -10.06
CA GLU A 23 11.37 10.74 -11.32
C GLU A 23 12.74 10.08 -11.59
N GLN A 24 13.21 9.16 -10.74
CA GLN A 24 14.51 8.51 -10.87
C GLN A 24 14.40 6.99 -11.10
N ARG A 25 13.37 6.33 -10.55
CA ARG A 25 13.21 4.88 -10.57
C ARG A 25 11.73 4.48 -10.60
N SER A 26 11.43 3.34 -11.22
CA SER A 26 10.09 2.75 -11.18
C SER A 26 9.85 2.03 -9.85
N VAL A 27 8.68 2.23 -9.25
CA VAL A 27 8.25 1.57 -8.01
C VAL A 27 6.86 0.99 -8.19
N ILE A 28 6.65 -0.23 -7.67
CA ILE A 28 5.33 -0.85 -7.57
C ILE A 28 4.92 -0.83 -6.10
N VAL A 29 3.73 -0.28 -5.83
CA VAL A 29 3.12 -0.26 -4.51
C VAL A 29 1.80 -1.02 -4.55
N THR A 30 1.62 -1.98 -3.66
CA THR A 30 0.35 -2.68 -3.46
C THR A 30 -0.23 -2.27 -2.11
N SER A 31 -1.46 -1.79 -2.09
CA SER A 31 -2.16 -1.43 -0.86
C SER A 31 -3.57 -1.99 -0.88
N ASN A 32 -4.03 -2.48 0.26
CA ASN A 32 -5.44 -2.80 0.49
C ASN A 32 -6.22 -1.60 1.09
N LEU A 33 -5.56 -0.44 1.21
CA LEU A 33 -6.14 0.80 1.69
C LEU A 33 -6.34 1.77 0.52
N GLU A 34 -7.50 2.41 0.50
CA GLU A 34 -7.74 3.55 -0.41
C GLU A 34 -6.81 4.71 -0.05
N PHE A 35 -6.46 5.57 -1.03
CA PHE A 35 -5.53 6.68 -0.80
C PHE A 35 -5.94 7.59 0.37
N GLY A 36 -7.25 7.84 0.56
CA GLY A 36 -7.76 8.63 1.68
C GLY A 36 -7.46 8.03 3.06
N GLN A 37 -7.22 6.72 3.13
CA GLN A 37 -6.90 6.00 4.37
C GLN A 37 -5.39 5.94 4.64
N TRP A 38 -4.53 6.37 3.71
CA TRP A 38 -3.08 6.30 3.89
C TRP A 38 -2.58 7.20 5.03
N ASN A 39 -3.37 8.21 5.42
CA ASN A 39 -3.05 9.04 6.59
C ASN A 39 -2.98 8.21 7.89
N THR A 40 -3.66 7.06 7.96
CA THR A 40 -3.54 6.13 9.10
C THR A 40 -2.18 5.44 9.18
N VAL A 41 -1.44 5.40 8.07
CA VAL A 41 -0.09 4.81 7.97
C VAL A 41 0.98 5.87 8.18
N PHE A 42 0.83 7.04 7.55
CA PHE A 42 1.85 8.10 7.58
C PHE A 42 1.67 9.12 8.71
N GLY A 43 0.50 9.18 9.36
CA GLY A 43 0.23 9.97 10.55
C GLY A 43 0.10 11.49 10.33
N ASP A 44 0.60 12.02 9.22
CA ASP A 44 0.47 13.42 8.83
C ASP A 44 -0.22 13.56 7.47
N ALA A 45 -1.34 14.29 7.46
CA ALA A 45 -2.18 14.42 6.27
C ALA A 45 -1.51 15.19 5.13
N ARG A 46 -0.64 16.17 5.46
CA ARG A 46 0.09 16.96 4.46
C ARG A 46 1.18 16.12 3.82
N LEU A 47 1.94 15.38 4.63
CA LEU A 47 2.96 14.46 4.12
C LEU A 47 2.34 13.35 3.27
N THR A 48 1.23 12.78 3.73
CA THR A 48 0.48 11.75 2.99
C THR A 48 0.02 12.28 1.62
N ALA A 49 -0.59 13.47 1.59
CA ALA A 49 -1.06 14.06 0.34
C ALA A 49 0.10 14.31 -0.63
N ALA A 50 1.21 14.89 -0.15
CA ALA A 50 2.39 15.12 -0.98
C ALA A 50 3.04 13.83 -1.48
N LEU A 51 2.97 12.74 -0.71
CA LEU A 51 3.46 11.43 -1.12
C LEU A 51 2.59 10.82 -2.23
N VAL A 52 1.27 10.82 -2.02
CA VAL A 52 0.31 10.30 -2.99
C VAL A 52 0.43 11.08 -4.30
N ASP A 53 0.51 12.41 -4.24
CA ASP A 53 0.71 13.28 -5.40
C ASP A 53 1.92 12.86 -6.25
N ARG A 54 3.08 12.70 -5.61
CA ARG A 54 4.32 12.23 -6.28
C ARG A 54 4.17 10.85 -6.90
N LEU A 55 3.53 9.92 -6.21
CA LEU A 55 3.31 8.57 -6.75
C LEU A 55 2.39 8.59 -7.97
N VAL A 56 1.28 9.31 -7.91
CA VAL A 56 0.26 9.27 -8.97
C VAL A 56 0.65 10.09 -10.21
N HIS A 57 1.57 11.06 -10.07
CA HIS A 57 1.97 11.93 -11.18
C HIS A 57 2.46 11.17 -12.43
N HIS A 58 3.14 10.04 -12.24
CA HIS A 58 3.63 9.17 -13.33
C HIS A 58 3.24 7.69 -13.18
N ALA A 59 2.16 7.37 -12.44
CA ALA A 59 1.76 5.98 -12.20
C ALA A 59 0.56 5.53 -13.03
N HIS A 60 0.48 4.22 -13.19
CA HIS A 60 -0.74 3.52 -13.58
C HIS A 60 -1.42 2.97 -12.33
N VAL A 61 -2.63 3.45 -12.02
CA VAL A 61 -3.40 2.97 -10.87
C VAL A 61 -4.30 1.82 -11.31
N LEU A 62 -4.07 0.64 -10.72
CA LEU A 62 -4.89 -0.55 -10.96
C LEU A 62 -5.73 -0.84 -9.72
N ALA A 63 -7.05 -0.66 -9.84
CA ALA A 63 -8.00 -1.02 -8.80
C ALA A 63 -8.39 -2.49 -8.94
N PHE A 64 -8.17 -3.27 -7.89
CA PHE A 64 -8.53 -4.69 -7.84
C PHE A 64 -9.78 -4.89 -6.98
N THR A 65 -10.74 -5.64 -7.51
CA THR A 65 -11.96 -6.05 -6.82
C THR A 65 -12.15 -7.56 -6.95
N GLY A 66 -12.93 -8.16 -6.06
CA GLY A 66 -13.24 -9.58 -6.09
C GLY A 66 -12.92 -10.30 -4.78
N GLU A 67 -13.19 -11.61 -4.77
CA GLU A 67 -12.98 -12.45 -3.59
C GLU A 67 -11.49 -12.79 -3.39
N SER A 68 -11.12 -13.06 -2.14
CA SER A 68 -9.77 -13.50 -1.80
C SER A 68 -9.49 -14.86 -2.42
N TYR A 69 -8.51 -14.90 -3.33
CA TYR A 69 -8.05 -16.15 -3.95
C TYR A 69 -7.61 -17.20 -2.90
N ARG A 70 -6.96 -16.74 -1.81
CA ARG A 70 -6.55 -17.62 -0.70
C ARG A 70 -7.75 -18.26 0.00
N LEU A 71 -8.84 -17.50 0.17
CA LEU A 71 -10.05 -17.99 0.82
C LEU A 71 -10.76 -19.02 -0.07
N GLN A 72 -10.88 -18.73 -1.37
CA GLN A 72 -11.47 -19.66 -2.33
C GLN A 72 -10.72 -20.99 -2.37
N HIS A 73 -9.38 -20.96 -2.39
CA HIS A 73 -8.57 -22.17 -2.36
C HIS A 73 -8.80 -22.99 -1.08
N ALA A 74 -8.73 -22.34 0.09
CA ALA A 74 -8.94 -23.01 1.38
C ALA A 74 -10.34 -23.64 1.49
N LEU A 75 -11.38 -22.97 0.97
CA LEU A 75 -12.74 -23.51 0.94
C LEU A 75 -12.90 -24.68 -0.06
N SER A 76 -12.15 -24.67 -1.16
CA SER A 76 -12.17 -25.76 -2.15
C SER A 76 -11.52 -27.05 -1.63
N GLU A 77 -10.44 -26.93 -0.86
CA GLU A 77 -9.76 -28.06 -0.21
C GLU A 77 -10.62 -28.65 0.92
N ALA A 78 -11.28 -27.81 1.71
CA ALA A 78 -12.17 -28.24 2.78
C ALA A 78 -13.44 -28.96 2.29
N LYS A 79 -13.92 -28.67 1.06
CA LYS A 79 -15.08 -29.34 0.44
C LYS A 79 -14.75 -30.69 -0.21
N SER A 80 -13.46 -30.96 -0.43
CA SER A 80 -12.99 -32.21 -1.06
C SER A 80 -12.56 -33.27 -0.04
N SER A 81 -12.70 -32.97 1.25
CA SER A 81 -12.46 -33.87 2.40
C SER A 81 -13.79 -34.25 3.06
#